data_AF-A0A2V7GFS7-F1
#
_entry.id   AF-A0A2V7GFS7-F1
#
_cell.length_a   1.000
_cell.length_b   1.000
_cell.length_c   1.000
_cell.angle_alpha   90.00
_cell.angle_beta   90.00
_cell.angle_gamma   90.00
#
_symmetry.space_group_name_H-M   'P 1'
#
loop_
_entity.id
_entity.type
_entity.pdbx_description
1 polymer ?
#
loop_
_entity_poly.entity_id
_entity_poly.type
_entity_poly.pdbx_seq_one_letter_code
_entity_poly.pdbx_strand_id
1 'polypeptide(L)'
;EPTSGVSTADKTTIMEILVTASRRVGLRAIIQVEHDMDIAFGYSDRIIALHEGKVLADGPPARIRADRDVVDTVIGRTRAPGTRTAPHPGPFATGERG
;
A
#
# COMPACT_ATOMS: atom_id res chain seq x y z
N GLU A 1 -7.22 0.06 -8.60
CA GLU A 1 -6.12 1.04 -8.55
C GLU A 1 -6.63 2.46 -8.86
N PRO A 2 -7.40 3.10 -7.96
CA PRO A 2 -7.77 4.51 -8.08
C PRO A 2 -6.67 5.50 -7.63
N THR A 3 -5.56 5.03 -7.03
CA THR A 3 -4.53 5.89 -6.40
C THR A 3 -3.14 5.81 -7.04
N SER A 4 -3.00 5.17 -8.21
CA SER A 4 -1.72 5.03 -8.89
C SER A 4 -1.18 6.42 -9.32
N GLY A 5 -0.10 6.87 -8.66
CA GLY A 5 0.60 8.14 -8.95
C GLY A 5 0.47 9.26 -7.90
N VAL A 6 -0.30 9.07 -6.83
CA VAL A 6 -0.49 10.09 -5.77
C VAL A 6 0.34 9.74 -4.53
N SER A 7 0.90 10.74 -3.82
CA SER A 7 1.72 10.50 -2.62
C SER A 7 0.91 9.76 -1.54
N THR A 8 1.53 8.89 -0.74
CA THR A 8 0.84 8.08 0.30
C THR A 8 -0.06 8.92 1.22
N ALA A 9 0.29 10.17 1.50
CA ALA A 9 -0.52 11.09 2.31
C ALA A 9 -1.82 11.54 1.62
N ASP A 10 -1.79 11.71 0.30
CA ASP A 10 -2.96 12.13 -0.48
C ASP A 10 -3.93 10.97 -0.70
N LYS A 11 -3.43 9.72 -0.74
CA LYS A 11 -4.26 8.52 -0.92
C LYS A 11 -5.23 8.30 0.24
N THR A 12 -4.77 8.48 1.47
CA THR A 12 -5.58 8.42 2.70
C THR A 12 -6.77 9.38 2.63
N THR A 13 -6.50 10.62 2.21
CA THR A 13 -7.52 11.67 2.09
C THR A 13 -8.56 11.31 1.03
N ILE A 14 -8.12 10.81 -0.13
CA ILE A 14 -9.03 10.36 -1.21
C ILE A 14 -9.91 9.21 -0.72
N MET A 15 -9.33 8.23 -0.02
CA MET A 15 -10.08 7.09 0.51
C MET A 15 -11.10 7.50 1.56
N GLU A 16 -10.77 8.42 2.46
CA GLU A 16 -11.70 8.96 3.45
C GLU A 16 -12.88 9.70 2.80
N ILE A 17 -12.62 10.48 1.75
CA ILE A 17 -13.66 11.16 0.97
C ILE A 17 -14.57 10.12 0.30
N LEU A 18 -14.02 9.09 -0.34
CA LEU A 18 -14.79 8.05 -1.02
C LEU A 18 -15.65 7.25 -0.04
N VAL A 19 -15.10 6.84 1.10
CA VAL A 19 -15.84 6.11 2.13
C VAL A 19 -16.96 6.99 2.71
N THR A 20 -16.66 8.25 3.02
CA THR A 20 -17.65 9.18 3.59
C THR A 20 -18.77 9.51 2.59
N ALA A 21 -18.44 9.76 1.33
CA ALA A 21 -19.41 10.02 0.27
C ALA A 21 -20.29 8.79 0.02
N SER A 22 -19.69 7.60 -0.02
CA SER A 22 -20.42 6.35 -0.24
C SER A 22 -21.44 6.08 0.86
N ARG A 23 -21.08 6.34 2.12
CA ARG A 23 -22.00 6.26 3.27
C ARG A 23 -23.16 7.26 3.15
N ARG A 24 -22.88 8.49 2.70
CA ARG A 24 -23.91 9.53 2.50
C ARG A 24 -24.89 9.19 1.37
N VAL A 25 -24.42 8.57 0.30
CA VAL A 25 -25.23 8.19 -0.87
C VAL A 25 -25.93 6.83 -0.68
N GLY A 26 -25.61 6.11 0.40
CA GLY A 26 -26.21 4.80 0.71
C GLY A 26 -25.67 3.67 -0.17
N LEU A 27 -24.44 3.80 -0.68
CA LEU A 27 -23.78 2.71 -1.40
C LEU A 27 -23.58 1.52 -0.46
N ARG A 28 -24.02 0.34 -0.90
CA ARG A 28 -23.98 -0.88 -0.09
C ARG A 28 -22.60 -1.52 -0.02
N ALA A 29 -21.75 -1.28 -1.01
CA ALA A 29 -20.41 -1.82 -1.09
C ALA A 29 -19.51 -0.95 -1.98
N ILE A 30 -18.22 -0.87 -1.63
CA ILE A 30 -17.14 -0.33 -2.45
C ILE A 30 -16.14 -1.47 -2.64
N ILE A 31 -15.68 -1.67 -3.88
CA ILE A 31 -14.61 -2.63 -4.18
C ILE A 31 -13.41 -1.80 -4.64
N GLN A 32 -12.30 -1.95 -3.92
CA GLN A 32 -11.02 -1.34 -4.27
C GLN A 32 -9.99 -2.43 -4.57
N VAL A 33 -9.08 -2.11 -5.49
CA VAL A 33 -7.91 -2.94 -5.82
C VAL A 33 -6.70 -2.07 -5.54
N GLU A 34 -5.88 -2.48 -4.58
CA GLU A 34 -4.74 -1.71 -4.06
C GLU A 34 -3.51 -2.61 -3.91
N HIS A 35 -2.36 -2.09 -4.28
CA HIS A 35 -1.05 -2.66 -3.96
C HIS A 35 -0.45 -2.12 -2.65
N ASP A 36 -0.99 -1.01 -2.13
CA ASP A 36 -0.59 -0.44 -0.84
C ASP A 36 -1.31 -1.18 0.30
N MET A 37 -0.55 -1.96 1.06
CA MET A 37 -1.12 -2.81 2.12
C MET A 37 -1.60 -2.01 3.33
N ASP A 38 -1.03 -0.83 3.61
CA ASP A 38 -1.51 0.02 4.71
C ASP A 38 -2.92 0.55 4.40
N ILE A 39 -3.18 0.89 3.13
CA ILE A 39 -4.51 1.28 2.66
C ILE A 39 -5.46 0.08 2.63
N ALA A 40 -5.02 -1.05 2.07
CA ALA A 40 -5.84 -2.25 1.98
C ALA A 40 -6.32 -2.72 3.36
N PHE A 41 -5.42 -2.75 4.36
CA PHE A 41 -5.75 -3.14 5.72
C PHE A 41 -6.49 -2.05 6.52
N GLY A 42 -6.23 -0.76 6.25
CA GLY A 42 -6.83 0.35 6.99
C GLY A 42 -8.28 0.66 6.60
N TYR A 43 -8.67 0.39 5.33
CA TYR A 43 -9.96 0.84 4.78
C TYR A 43 -10.88 -0.28 4.29
N SER A 44 -10.52 -1.56 4.50
CA SER A 44 -11.33 -2.69 4.01
C SER A 44 -11.89 -3.54 5.15
N ASP A 45 -13.19 -3.85 5.10
CA ASP A 45 -13.82 -4.79 6.04
C ASP A 45 -13.54 -6.27 5.67
N ARG A 46 -13.25 -6.52 4.39
CA ARG A 46 -12.94 -7.83 3.80
C ARG A 46 -11.88 -7.64 2.71
N ILE A 47 -10.91 -8.53 2.68
CA ILE A 47 -9.82 -8.54 1.71
C ILE A 47 -9.79 -9.90 1.00
N ILE A 48 -9.62 -9.85 -0.31
CA ILE A 48 -9.41 -11.01 -1.16
C ILE A 48 -7.99 -10.92 -1.70
N ALA A 49 -7.12 -11.85 -1.30
CA ALA A 49 -5.76 -11.96 -1.81
C ALA A 49 -5.76 -12.81 -3.08
N LEU A 50 -5.29 -12.24 -4.19
CA LEU A 50 -5.23 -12.90 -5.49
C LEU A 50 -3.77 -13.06 -5.94
N HIS A 51 -3.42 -14.25 -6.42
CA HIS A 51 -2.12 -14.52 -7.05
C HIS A 51 -2.31 -15.46 -8.25
N GLU A 52 -1.74 -15.11 -9.40
CA GLU A 52 -1.82 -15.90 -10.64
C GLU A 52 -3.25 -16.32 -11.01
N GLY A 53 -4.22 -15.42 -10.85
CA GLY A 53 -5.63 -15.68 -11.15
C GLY A 53 -6.34 -16.61 -10.16
N LYS A 54 -5.69 -16.99 -9.06
CA LYS A 54 -6.26 -17.79 -7.98
C LYS A 54 -6.43 -16.97 -6.71
N VAL A 55 -7.55 -17.19 -6.02
CA VAL A 55 -7.77 -16.63 -4.69
C VAL A 55 -6.93 -17.42 -3.70
N LEU A 56 -5.98 -16.77 -3.06
CA LEU A 56 -5.16 -17.35 -2.00
C LEU A 56 -5.88 -17.27 -0.66
N ALA A 57 -6.54 -16.15 -0.38
CA ALA A 57 -7.27 -15.96 0.87
C ALA A 57 -8.41 -14.97 0.71
N ASP A 58 -9.41 -15.12 1.58
CA ASP A 58 -10.61 -14.31 1.61
C ASP A 58 -11.09 -14.19 3.06
N GLY A 59 -11.15 -12.96 3.58
CA GLY A 59 -11.57 -12.73 4.95
C GLY A 59 -11.23 -11.34 5.50
N PRO A 60 -11.41 -11.15 6.81
CA PRO A 60 -11.12 -9.88 7.45
C PRO A 60 -9.61 -9.57 7.45
N PRO A 61 -9.21 -8.28 7.46
CA PRO A 61 -7.81 -7.85 7.46
C PRO A 61 -6.90 -8.60 8.44
N ALA A 62 -7.37 -8.81 9.67
CA ALA A 62 -6.62 -9.49 10.72
C ALA A 62 -6.25 -10.94 10.35
N ARG A 63 -7.15 -11.66 9.67
CA ARG A 63 -6.90 -13.03 9.21
C ARG A 63 -5.88 -13.03 8.06
N ILE A 64 -6.07 -12.13 7.10
CA ILE A 64 -5.19 -12.02 5.94
C ILE A 64 -3.77 -11.66 6.35
N ARG A 65 -3.60 -10.76 7.33
CA ARG A 65 -2.29 -10.36 7.86
C ARG A 65 -1.56 -11.48 8.63
N ALA A 66 -2.31 -12.42 9.20
CA ALA A 66 -1.75 -13.57 9.92
C ALA A 66 -1.45 -14.76 8.98
N ASP A 67 -1.93 -14.72 7.75
CA ASP A 67 -1.76 -15.79 6.78
C ASP A 67 -0.36 -15.71 6.13
N ARG A 68 0.49 -16.67 6.49
CA ARG A 68 1.88 -16.72 6.02
C ARG A 68 1.99 -16.90 4.51
N ASP A 69 1.10 -17.68 3.91
CA ASP A 69 1.14 -17.94 2.47
C ASP A 69 0.76 -16.66 1.70
N VAL A 70 -0.17 -15.86 2.23
CA VAL A 70 -0.50 -14.54 1.67
C VAL A 70 0.66 -13.56 1.82
N VAL A 71 1.28 -13.50 3.00
CA VAL A 71 2.40 -12.57 3.26
C VAL A 71 3.58 -12.88 2.34
N ASP A 72 3.94 -14.16 2.21
CA ASP A 72 5.09 -14.58 1.43
C ASP A 72 4.87 -14.44 -0.09
N THR A 73 3.61 -14.56 -0.55
CA THR A 73 3.28 -14.60 -1.99
C THR A 73 2.79 -13.26 -2.55
N VAL A 74 2.03 -12.48 -1.78
CA VAL A 74 1.31 -11.27 -2.27
C VAL A 74 1.90 -9.98 -1.73
N ILE A 75 2.30 -9.98 -0.46
CA ILE A 75 2.75 -8.76 0.22
C ILE A 75 4.25 -8.55 0.02
N GLY A 76 5.01 -9.64 -0.05
CA GLY A 76 6.46 -9.60 -0.05
C GLY A 76 6.99 -9.17 1.33
N ARG A 77 8.10 -9.76 1.77
CA ARG A 77 8.71 -9.36 3.04
C ARG A 77 9.04 -7.87 3.00
N THR A 78 8.47 -7.10 3.93
CA THR A 78 8.93 -5.73 4.23
C THR A 78 10.44 -5.79 4.35
N ARG A 79 11.15 -5.13 3.43
CA ARG A 79 12.59 -4.94 3.55
C ARG A 79 12.82 -4.29 4.91
N ALA A 80 13.47 -5.01 5.83
CA ALA A 80 13.92 -4.45 7.10
C ALA A 80 14.57 -3.09 6.82
N PRO A 81 14.35 -2.05 7.64
CA PRO A 81 14.87 -0.71 7.37
C PRO A 81 16.37 -0.81 7.13
N GLY A 82 16.75 -0.74 5.85
CA GLY A 82 18.11 -0.90 5.42
C GLY A 82 18.91 0.24 6.02
N THR A 83 20.00 -0.12 6.68
CA THR A 83 21.07 0.79 7.07
C THR A 83 21.24 1.86 6.00
N ARG A 84 21.05 3.12 6.41
CA ARG A 84 21.32 4.30 5.61
C ARG A 84 22.77 4.25 5.14
N THR A 85 23.00 3.73 3.94
CA THR A 85 24.28 3.83 3.25
C THR A 85 24.59 5.31 3.12
N ALA A 86 25.74 5.72 3.67
CA ALA A 86 26.20 7.10 3.57
C ALA A 86 26.26 7.54 2.09
N PRO A 87 25.91 8.80 1.77
CA PRO A 87 25.99 9.28 0.40
C PRO A 87 27.43 9.16 -0.10
N HIS A 88 27.58 8.49 -1.24
CA HIS A 88 28.80 8.47 -2.04
C HIS A 88 29.17 9.91 -2.40
N PRO A 89 30.36 10.43 -2.07
CA PRO A 89 30.80 11.73 -2.57
C PRO A 89 31.04 11.60 -4.07
N GLY A 90 30.21 12.26 -4.88
CA GLY A 90 30.42 12.35 -6.33
C GLY A 90 31.71 13.13 -6.67
N PRO A 91 32.28 12.97 -7.87
CA PRO A 91 33.64 13.41 -8.20
C PRO A 91 33.77 14.91 -8.53
N PHE A 92 32.75 15.73 -8.27
CA PHE A 92 32.75 17.15 -8.64
C PHE A 92 32.73 18.05 -7.41
N ALA A 93 33.90 18.24 -6.81
CA ALA A 93 34.19 19.38 -5.95
C ALA A 93 35.50 20.02 -6.44
N THR A 94 35.44 20.70 -7.58
CA THR A 94 36.54 21.52 -8.09
C THR A 94 35.98 22.83 -8.65
N GLY A 95 36.47 23.95 -8.11
CA GLY A 95 36.16 25.34 -8.49
C GLY A 95 35.13 25.97 -7.55
N GLU A 96 35.36 27.08 -6.83
CA GLU A 96 36.21 28.22 -7.16
C GLU A 96 36.71 28.93 -5.86
N ARG A 97 38.02 29.20 -5.79
CA ARG A 97 38.60 30.30 -5.02
C ARG A 97 39.86 30.74 -5.75
N GLY A 98 39.88 32.00 -6.19
CA GLY A 98 41.01 32.65 -6.83
C GLY A 98 40.54 33.68 -7.84
#